data_AF-A0A9N9FHY2-F1
#
_entry.id   AF-A0A9N9FHY2-F1
#
_cell.length_a   1.000
_cell.length_b   1.000
_cell.length_c   1.000
_cell.angle_alpha   90.00
_cell.angle_beta   90.00
_cell.angle_gamma   90.00
#
_symmetry.space_group_name_H-M   'P 1'
#
loop_
_entity.id
_entity.type
_entity.pdbx_description
1 polymer ?
#
loop_
_entity_poly.entity_id
_entity_poly.type
_entity_poly.pdbx_seq_one_letter_code
_entity_poly.pdbx_strand_id
1 'polypeptide(L)'
;MNQKVAFVTILVAFSVFFICFTNASPIGLSPRSPGDLAFADFTTPTFDANIVTGRVTFTELFVETVRITGQFNTGFIDQTSKYEYQISGSKKELISGIIINPPGISPFQFDVENTTIQFFVGKKIKIFRNREVIGKATIQQI
;
A
#
# COMPACT_ATOMS: atom_id res chain seq x y z
N MET A 1 30.98 36.86 -41.42
CA MET A 1 30.99 35.55 -40.74
C MET A 1 30.69 34.48 -41.78
N ASN A 2 31.59 33.52 -42.00
CA ASN A 2 31.45 32.53 -43.07
C ASN A 2 30.28 31.56 -42.75
N GLN A 3 29.32 31.42 -43.67
CA GLN A 3 28.14 30.56 -43.51
C GLN A 3 28.48 29.11 -43.09
N LYS A 4 29.64 28.61 -43.55
CA LYS A 4 30.19 27.30 -43.15
C LYS A 4 30.57 27.23 -41.66
N VAL A 5 31.10 28.31 -41.09
CA VAL A 5 31.48 28.37 -39.67
C VAL A 5 30.24 28.37 -38.79
N ALA A 6 29.21 29.15 -39.16
CA ALA A 6 27.94 29.20 -38.43
C ALA A 6 27.25 27.82 -38.38
N PHE A 7 27.22 27.09 -39.50
CA PHE A 7 26.62 25.76 -39.56
C PHE A 7 27.31 24.74 -38.64
N VAL A 8 28.66 24.72 -38.64
CA VAL A 8 29.43 23.83 -37.75
C VAL A 8 29.20 24.19 -36.28
N THR A 9 29.08 25.46 -35.96
CA THR A 9 28.89 25.91 -34.57
C THR A 9 27.51 25.48 -34.04
N ILE A 10 26.47 25.59 -34.88
CA ILE A 10 25.11 25.13 -34.55
C ILE A 10 25.08 23.60 -34.37
N LEU A 11 25.73 22.85 -35.26
CA LEU A 11 25.78 21.39 -35.18
C LEU A 11 26.45 20.92 -33.88
N VAL A 12 27.58 21.53 -33.51
CA VAL A 12 28.29 21.24 -32.26
C VAL A 12 27.42 21.57 -31.05
N ALA A 13 26.77 22.74 -31.03
CA ALA A 13 25.87 23.12 -29.94
C ALA A 13 24.69 22.13 -29.77
N PHE A 14 24.07 21.68 -30.87
CA PHE A 14 23.01 20.67 -30.84
C PHE A 14 23.52 19.31 -30.34
N SER A 15 24.71 18.89 -30.77
CA SER A 15 25.27 17.60 -30.34
C SER A 15 25.59 17.55 -28.83
N VAL A 16 26.08 18.65 -28.26
CA VAL A 16 26.33 18.76 -26.81
C VAL A 16 25.00 18.75 -26.04
N PHE A 17 23.97 19.43 -26.56
CA PHE A 17 22.64 19.46 -25.95
C PHE A 17 22.01 18.06 -25.84
N PHE A 18 22.12 17.25 -26.91
CA PHE A 18 21.60 15.88 -26.89
C PHE A 18 22.33 14.97 -25.90
N ILE A 19 23.66 15.07 -25.79
CA ILE A 19 24.45 14.27 -24.84
C ILE A 19 24.09 14.62 -23.39
N CYS A 20 23.83 15.91 -23.11
CA CYS A 20 23.37 16.34 -21.78
C CYS A 20 21.96 15.82 -21.44
N PHE A 21 21.06 15.73 -22.42
CA PHE A 21 19.71 15.18 -22.20
C PHE A 21 19.68 13.66 -22.06
N THR A 22 20.54 12.92 -22.78
CA THR A 22 20.59 11.46 -22.66
C THR A 22 21.33 10.95 -21.42
N ASN A 23 22.22 11.77 -20.84
CA ASN A 23 22.91 11.46 -19.58
C ASN A 23 22.26 12.10 -18.35
N ALA A 24 21.16 12.83 -18.52
CA ALA A 24 20.32 13.14 -17.39
C ALA A 24 19.78 11.81 -16.87
N SER A 25 20.34 11.35 -15.75
CA SER A 25 19.75 10.28 -14.93
C SER A 25 18.25 10.49 -14.88
N PRO A 26 17.42 9.42 -14.89
CA PRO A 26 15.98 9.57 -14.82
C PRO A 26 15.69 10.60 -13.73
N ILE A 27 14.94 11.65 -14.06
CA ILE A 27 14.52 12.65 -13.09
C ILE A 27 13.80 11.83 -12.03
N GLY A 28 14.52 11.53 -10.94
CA GLY A 28 13.95 10.89 -9.78
C GLY A 28 12.88 11.85 -9.36
N LEU A 29 11.62 11.45 -9.57
CA LEU A 29 10.44 12.18 -9.11
C LEU A 29 10.80 12.71 -7.73
N SER A 30 10.68 14.04 -7.53
CA SER A 30 11.08 14.69 -6.29
C SER A 30 10.67 13.82 -5.10
N PRO A 31 11.51 13.63 -4.06
CA PRO A 31 11.17 12.74 -2.95
C PRO A 31 9.77 13.10 -2.49
N ARG A 32 8.80 12.22 -2.78
CA ARG A 32 7.42 12.43 -2.33
C ARG A 32 7.52 12.53 -0.82
N SER A 33 6.97 13.61 -0.26
CA SER A 33 6.97 13.78 1.18
C SER A 33 6.18 12.61 1.76
N PRO A 34 6.80 11.73 2.58
CA PRO A 34 6.02 10.74 3.31
C PRO A 34 5.09 11.47 4.28
N GLY A 35 4.06 10.79 4.73
CA GLY A 35 3.12 11.33 5.71
C GLY A 35 1.65 11.20 5.33
N ASP A 36 1.33 10.79 4.11
CA ASP A 36 -0.03 10.39 3.80
C ASP A 36 -0.42 9.20 4.70
N LEU A 37 -1.67 9.20 5.15
CA LEU A 37 -2.21 8.21 6.06
C LEU A 37 -3.60 7.79 5.59
N ALA A 38 -3.87 6.50 5.72
CA ALA A 38 -5.20 5.96 5.53
C ALA A 38 -5.47 4.87 6.57
N PHE A 39 -6.74 4.59 6.82
CA PHE A 39 -7.14 3.55 7.78
C PHE A 39 -8.40 2.83 7.33
N ALA A 40 -8.58 1.62 7.84
CA ALA A 40 -9.79 0.85 7.70
C ALA A 40 -10.23 0.36 9.08
N ASP A 41 -11.34 0.91 9.55
CA ASP A 41 -11.96 0.53 10.82
C ASP A 41 -12.96 -0.59 10.63
N PHE A 42 -12.71 -1.69 11.33
CA PHE A 42 -13.64 -2.78 11.48
C PHE A 42 -14.43 -2.52 12.76
N THR A 43 -15.63 -1.98 12.59
CA THR A 43 -16.58 -1.72 13.68
C THR A 43 -17.81 -2.57 13.50
N THR A 44 -18.39 -3.03 14.61
CA THR A 44 -19.69 -3.69 14.62
C THR A 44 -20.60 -3.00 15.64
N PRO A 45 -21.89 -2.78 15.31
CA PRO A 45 -22.86 -2.27 16.27
C PRO A 45 -23.25 -3.31 17.33
N THR A 46 -22.91 -4.60 17.12
CA THR A 46 -23.24 -5.71 18.02
C THR A 46 -21.98 -6.29 18.67
N PHE A 47 -22.07 -6.62 19.95
CA PHE A 47 -21.02 -7.37 20.68
C PHE A 47 -21.03 -8.85 20.29
N ASP A 48 -20.82 -9.15 19.01
CA ASP A 48 -20.59 -10.53 18.54
C ASP A 48 -19.10 -10.79 18.42
N ALA A 49 -18.58 -11.69 19.26
CA ALA A 49 -17.17 -12.09 19.25
C ALA A 49 -16.74 -12.79 17.94
N ASN A 50 -17.70 -13.21 17.10
CA ASN A 50 -17.45 -13.80 15.80
C ASN A 50 -17.23 -12.78 14.68
N ILE A 51 -17.54 -11.51 14.91
CA ILE A 51 -17.36 -10.44 13.94
C ILE A 51 -16.03 -9.76 14.23
N VAL A 52 -15.29 -9.43 13.18
CA VAL A 52 -13.99 -8.75 13.33
C VAL A 52 -14.18 -7.32 13.80
N THR A 53 -13.49 -6.95 14.87
CA THR A 53 -13.23 -5.56 15.25
C THR A 53 -11.75 -5.25 15.25
N GLY A 54 -11.41 -4.00 14.97
CA GLY A 54 -10.02 -3.54 14.99
C GLY A 54 -9.76 -2.48 13.92
N ARG A 55 -8.48 -2.20 13.70
CA ARG A 55 -8.03 -1.19 12.75
C ARG A 55 -6.84 -1.70 11.95
N VAL A 56 -6.84 -1.38 10.66
CA VAL A 56 -5.67 -1.47 9.80
C VAL A 56 -5.29 -0.05 9.38
N THR A 57 -4.03 0.31 9.54
CA THR A 57 -3.47 1.62 9.20
C THR A 57 -2.46 1.47 8.07
N PHE A 58 -2.50 2.41 7.14
CA PHE A 58 -1.61 2.51 5.99
C PHE A 58 -0.85 3.82 6.12
N THR A 59 0.47 3.77 6.06
CA THR A 59 1.35 4.92 6.17
C THR A 59 2.27 4.97 4.98
N GLU A 60 2.24 6.07 4.21
CA GLU A 60 3.16 6.26 3.09
C GLU A 60 4.53 6.62 3.64
N LEU A 61 5.49 5.74 3.37
CA LEU A 61 6.91 5.94 3.64
C LEU A 61 7.58 6.53 2.39
N PHE A 62 8.88 6.82 2.51
CA PHE A 62 9.69 7.22 1.36
C PHE A 62 9.73 6.10 0.29
N VAL A 63 10.07 6.49 -0.95
CA VAL A 63 10.37 5.54 -2.05
C VAL A 63 9.18 4.63 -2.40
N GLU A 64 7.98 5.21 -2.55
CA GLU A 64 6.76 4.49 -2.98
C GLU A 64 6.53 3.21 -2.18
N THR A 65 6.69 3.31 -0.86
CA THR A 65 6.48 2.19 0.06
C THR A 65 5.35 2.53 1.00
N VAL A 66 4.37 1.65 1.14
CA VAL A 66 3.28 1.78 2.11
C VAL A 66 3.47 0.76 3.21
N ARG A 67 3.65 1.24 4.44
CA ARG A 67 3.65 0.41 5.64
C ARG A 67 2.22 0.16 6.08
N ILE A 68 1.88 -1.11 6.23
CA ILE A 68 0.59 -1.56 6.71
C ILE A 68 0.79 -2.11 8.12
N THR A 69 0.11 -1.51 9.09
CA THR A 69 0.04 -2.01 10.46
C THR A 69 -1.40 -2.32 10.82
N GLY A 70 -1.62 -3.22 11.75
CA GLY A 70 -2.97 -3.44 12.24
C GLY A 70 -3.06 -4.41 13.39
N GLN A 71 -4.25 -4.46 13.96
CA GLN A 71 -4.63 -5.39 15.00
C GLN A 71 -6.14 -5.62 14.91
N PHE A 72 -6.55 -6.88 15.06
CA PHE A 72 -7.95 -7.24 15.26
C PHE A 72 -8.14 -7.75 16.69
N ASN A 73 -9.15 -7.22 17.37
CA ASN A 73 -9.44 -7.51 18.77
C ASN A 73 -10.47 -8.63 18.93
N THR A 74 -11.27 -8.91 17.91
CA THR A 74 -12.32 -9.94 17.90
C THR A 74 -12.42 -10.60 16.52
N GLY A 75 -13.25 -11.64 16.37
CA GLY A 75 -13.52 -12.36 15.12
C GLY A 75 -12.65 -13.60 14.88
N PHE A 76 -11.61 -13.80 15.69
CA PHE A 76 -10.67 -14.92 15.59
C PHE A 76 -10.79 -15.81 16.82
N ILE A 77 -11.71 -16.77 16.77
CA ILE A 77 -12.11 -17.55 17.96
C ILE A 77 -11.22 -18.78 18.24
N ASP A 78 -10.40 -19.16 17.27
CA ASP A 78 -9.57 -20.37 17.30
C ASP A 78 -8.41 -20.26 16.29
N GLN A 79 -7.43 -21.16 16.37
CA GLN A 79 -6.28 -21.23 15.45
C GLN A 79 -6.42 -22.29 14.35
N THR A 80 -7.49 -23.10 14.37
CA THR A 80 -7.67 -24.26 13.48
C THR A 80 -8.51 -23.95 12.25
N SER A 81 -9.38 -22.95 12.34
CA SER A 81 -10.18 -22.39 11.26
C SER A 81 -9.29 -21.73 10.22
N LYS A 82 -9.77 -21.75 8.98
CA LYS A 82 -9.06 -21.11 7.87
C LYS A 82 -9.42 -19.62 7.82
N TYR A 83 -8.48 -18.77 8.19
CA TYR A 83 -8.62 -17.32 8.10
C TYR A 83 -7.92 -16.76 6.87
N GLU A 84 -8.61 -15.88 6.15
CA GLU A 84 -8.07 -15.24 4.95
C GLU A 84 -8.44 -13.75 4.95
N TYR A 85 -7.61 -12.93 4.30
CA TYR A 85 -7.95 -11.53 4.01
C TYR A 85 -7.95 -11.26 2.51
N GLN A 86 -8.67 -10.22 2.10
CA GLN A 86 -8.68 -9.77 0.71
C GLN A 86 -8.85 -8.26 0.65
N ILE A 87 -7.97 -7.61 -0.09
CA ILE A 87 -8.17 -6.23 -0.56
C ILE A 87 -8.87 -6.29 -1.93
N SER A 88 -9.83 -5.41 -2.17
CA SER A 88 -10.59 -5.36 -3.43
C SER A 88 -9.66 -5.24 -4.65
N GLY A 89 -9.79 -6.16 -5.61
CA GLY A 89 -8.90 -6.25 -6.77
C GLY A 89 -7.66 -7.15 -6.58
N SER A 90 -7.43 -7.66 -5.37
CA SER A 90 -6.33 -8.56 -5.05
C SER A 90 -6.82 -10.00 -4.81
N LYS A 91 -5.88 -10.95 -4.86
CA LYS A 91 -6.13 -12.35 -4.48
C LYS A 91 -6.39 -12.44 -2.96
N LYS A 92 -7.06 -13.52 -2.55
CA LYS A 92 -7.17 -13.85 -1.13
C LYS A 92 -5.83 -14.36 -0.61
N GLU A 93 -5.48 -13.95 0.60
CA GLU A 93 -4.26 -14.37 1.26
C GLU A 93 -4.57 -14.98 2.62
N LEU A 94 -3.77 -15.97 3.02
CA LEU A 94 -3.95 -16.69 4.27
C LEU A 94 -3.43 -15.85 5.44
N ILE A 95 -4.20 -15.77 6.51
CA ILE A 95 -3.72 -15.25 7.80
C ILE A 95 -3.10 -16.42 8.56
N SER A 96 -1.82 -16.29 8.92
CA SER A 96 -1.11 -17.34 9.66
C SER A 96 -1.76 -17.60 11.02
N GLY A 97 -2.00 -18.87 11.37
CA GLY A 97 -2.51 -19.26 12.69
C GLY A 97 -1.59 -18.87 13.84
N ILE A 98 -0.29 -18.66 13.58
CA ILE A 98 0.73 -18.30 14.59
C ILE A 98 0.44 -16.93 15.22
N ILE A 99 -0.16 -16.01 14.46
CA ILE A 99 -0.49 -14.68 14.96
C ILE A 99 -1.89 -14.61 15.57
N ILE A 100 -2.67 -15.69 15.52
CA ILE A 100 -4.03 -15.73 16.05
C ILE A 100 -3.98 -16.01 17.55
N ASN A 101 -4.46 -15.05 18.32
CA ASN A 101 -4.56 -15.10 19.78
C ASN A 101 -6.01 -14.79 20.15
N PRO A 102 -6.88 -15.81 20.24
CA PRO A 102 -8.29 -15.60 20.46
C PRO A 102 -8.58 -14.68 21.65
N PRO A 103 -9.55 -13.76 21.54
CA PRO A 103 -10.53 -13.63 20.46
C PRO A 103 -10.06 -12.86 19.20
N GLY A 104 -8.78 -12.44 19.14
CA GLY A 104 -8.25 -11.58 18.08
C GLY A 104 -6.93 -12.10 17.50
N ILE A 105 -6.08 -11.17 17.08
CA ILE A 105 -4.72 -11.46 16.58
C ILE A 105 -3.68 -10.56 17.24
N SER A 106 -2.44 -11.01 17.26
CA SER A 106 -1.29 -10.15 17.55
C SER A 106 -1.20 -8.99 16.56
N PRO A 107 -0.68 -7.82 16.98
CA PRO A 107 -0.33 -6.75 16.08
C PRO A 107 0.57 -7.25 14.94
N PHE A 108 0.29 -6.79 13.72
CA PHE A 108 1.08 -7.13 12.55
C PHE A 108 1.60 -5.88 11.85
N GLN A 109 2.70 -6.04 11.12
CA GLN A 109 3.30 -5.01 10.29
C GLN A 109 3.94 -5.66 9.06
N PHE A 110 3.73 -5.06 7.89
CA PHE A 110 4.47 -5.38 6.67
C PHE A 110 4.49 -4.17 5.74
N ASP A 111 5.46 -4.15 4.83
CA ASP A 111 5.66 -3.07 3.87
C ASP A 111 5.30 -3.56 2.46
N VAL A 112 4.64 -2.70 1.68
CA VAL A 112 4.33 -2.93 0.27
C VAL A 112 5.11 -1.91 -0.54
N GLU A 113 6.06 -2.39 -1.33
CA GLU A 113 6.90 -1.55 -2.20
C GLU A 113 6.21 -1.23 -3.53
N ASN A 114 6.70 -0.21 -4.23
CA ASN A 114 6.22 0.25 -5.53
C ASN A 114 4.72 0.58 -5.57
N THR A 115 4.20 1.16 -4.48
CA THR A 115 2.80 1.58 -4.38
C THR A 115 2.67 2.84 -3.51
N THR A 116 1.55 3.54 -3.65
CA THR A 116 1.19 4.70 -2.82
C THR A 116 -0.10 4.44 -2.06
N ILE A 117 -0.44 5.30 -1.09
CA ILE A 117 -1.72 5.19 -0.38
C ILE A 117 -2.91 5.31 -1.33
N GLN A 118 -2.78 6.11 -2.39
CA GLN A 118 -3.85 6.29 -3.39
C GLN A 118 -4.25 4.98 -4.09
N PHE A 119 -3.37 3.98 -4.14
CA PHE A 119 -3.72 2.64 -4.62
C PHE A 119 -4.73 1.93 -3.70
N PHE A 120 -4.71 2.22 -2.40
CA PHE A 120 -5.51 1.55 -1.39
C PHE A 120 -6.81 2.30 -1.05
N VAL A 121 -6.79 3.63 -1.08
CA VAL A 121 -7.94 4.47 -0.72
C VAL A 121 -9.17 4.09 -1.55
N GLY A 122 -10.32 3.98 -0.87
CA GLY A 122 -11.60 3.57 -1.46
C GLY A 122 -11.77 2.06 -1.68
N LYS A 123 -10.69 1.27 -1.59
CA LYS A 123 -10.81 -0.20 -1.63
C LYS A 123 -11.40 -0.74 -0.33
N LYS A 124 -11.98 -1.93 -0.42
CA LYS A 124 -12.54 -2.64 0.74
C LYS A 124 -11.65 -3.81 1.12
N ILE A 125 -11.38 -3.94 2.41
CA ILE A 125 -10.76 -5.09 3.03
C ILE A 125 -11.87 -6.02 3.52
N LYS A 126 -11.76 -7.31 3.22
CA LYS A 126 -12.64 -8.35 3.75
C LYS A 126 -11.81 -9.37 4.51
N ILE A 127 -12.31 -9.79 5.67
CA ILE A 127 -11.75 -10.90 6.44
C ILE A 127 -12.72 -12.07 6.35
N PHE A 128 -12.17 -13.25 6.13
CA PHE A 128 -12.92 -14.48 5.97
C PHE A 128 -12.53 -15.50 7.04
N ARG A 129 -13.52 -16.27 7.50
CA ARG A 129 -13.34 -17.49 8.28
C ARG A 129 -14.08 -18.61 7.57
N ASN A 130 -13.39 -19.67 7.19
CA ASN A 130 -13.98 -20.82 6.48
C ASN A 130 -14.82 -20.41 5.25
N ARG A 131 -14.33 -19.41 4.48
CA ARG A 131 -14.97 -18.80 3.29
C ARG A 131 -16.12 -17.83 3.55
N GLU A 132 -16.60 -17.71 4.78
CA GLU A 132 -17.62 -16.73 5.16
C GLU A 132 -16.97 -15.39 5.52
N VAL A 133 -17.61 -14.27 5.17
CA VAL A 133 -17.10 -12.94 5.50
C VAL A 133 -17.48 -12.61 6.94
N ILE A 134 -16.47 -12.41 7.79
CA ILE A 134 -16.64 -12.05 9.21
C ILE A 134 -16.29 -10.59 9.51
N GLY A 135 -15.78 -9.86 8.52
CA GLY A 135 -15.45 -8.45 8.67
C GLY A 135 -15.27 -7.77 7.32
N LYS A 136 -15.67 -6.50 7.24
CA LYS A 136 -15.48 -5.68 6.05
C LYS A 136 -15.32 -4.22 6.44
N ALA A 137 -14.28 -3.59 5.91
CA ALA A 137 -14.03 -2.17 6.11
C ALA A 137 -13.61 -1.52 4.79
N THR A 138 -13.89 -0.22 4.64
CA THR A 138 -13.40 0.59 3.51
C THR A 138 -12.20 1.38 3.98
N ILE A 139 -11.16 1.46 3.14
CA ILE A 139 -9.95 2.22 3.43
C ILE A 139 -10.24 3.70 3.15
N GLN A 140 -10.11 4.54 4.17
CA GLN A 140 -10.37 5.97 4.16
C GLN A 140 -9.07 6.73 4.36
N GLN A 141 -8.84 7.76 3.55
CA GLN A 141 -7.71 8.68 3.77
C GLN A 141 -8.00 9.59 4.97
N ILE A 142 -6.95 9.93 5.73
CA ILE A 142 -7.00 10.92 6.82
C ILE A 142 -6.87 12.33 6.24
#